data_AF-A0A931TSK3-F1
#
_entry.id   AF-A0A931TSK3-F1
#
_cell.length_a   1.000
_cell.length_b   1.000
_cell.length_c   1.000
_cell.angle_alpha   90.00
_cell.angle_beta   90.00
_cell.angle_gamma   90.00
#
_symmetry.space_group_name_H-M   'P 1'
#
loop_
_entity.id
_entity.type
_entity.pdbx_description
1 polymer ?
#
loop_
_entity_poly.entity_id
_entity_poly.type
_entity_poly.pdbx_seq_one_letter_code
_entity_poly.pdbx_strand_id
1 'polypeptide(L)'
;MFYEKSSFLAIFLTFLIVSCKKNYTCECNETEKITNVYEDGELVYEGYSNTSIITLNINDKKKKAESRCKANELTTTQKNTFGLGTTGGDYTLSFSCKIK
;
A
#
# COMPACT_ATOMS: atom_id res chain seq x y z
N MET A 1 58.85 -18.62 17.64
CA MET A 1 57.81 -19.17 16.74
C MET A 1 56.59 -18.27 16.90
N PHE A 2 56.19 -17.63 15.82
CA PHE A 2 55.13 -16.63 15.75
C PHE A 2 53.72 -17.27 15.78
N TYR A 3 52.71 -16.43 16.06
CA TYR A 3 51.25 -16.58 15.86
C TYR A 3 50.51 -17.48 16.89
N GLU A 4 49.39 -17.11 17.50
CA GLU A 4 48.35 -16.14 17.16
C GLU A 4 47.75 -15.48 18.42
N LYS A 5 47.84 -14.15 18.48
CA LYS A 5 47.03 -13.28 19.33
C LYS A 5 45.64 -13.16 18.72
N SER A 6 44.63 -13.03 19.59
CA SER A 6 43.45 -12.20 19.35
C SER A 6 42.57 -12.55 18.14
N SER A 7 41.66 -13.51 18.28
CA SER A 7 40.54 -13.64 17.35
C SER A 7 39.25 -14.11 18.03
N PHE A 8 38.85 -13.44 19.12
CA PHE A 8 37.50 -13.57 19.68
C PHE A 8 36.79 -12.22 19.86
N LEU A 9 37.40 -11.11 19.43
CA LEU A 9 36.86 -9.75 19.61
C LEU A 9 36.01 -9.24 18.44
N ALA A 10 35.80 -10.03 17.38
CA ALA A 10 35.14 -9.58 16.16
C ALA A 10 33.67 -10.02 16.01
N ILE A 11 33.11 -10.79 16.95
CA ILE A 11 31.74 -11.34 16.81
C ILE A 11 30.69 -10.48 17.53
N PHE A 12 31.07 -9.68 18.52
CA PHE A 12 30.12 -8.82 19.25
C PHE A 12 29.82 -7.46 18.58
N LEU A 13 30.56 -7.08 17.53
CA LEU A 13 30.39 -5.81 16.83
C LEU A 13 29.39 -5.88 15.66
N THR A 14 28.42 -6.80 15.70
CA THR A 14 27.32 -6.86 14.72
C THR A 14 25.95 -6.55 15.32
N PHE A 15 25.86 -6.38 16.65
CA PHE A 15 24.60 -6.07 17.34
C PHE A 15 24.33 -4.58 17.57
N LEU A 16 25.13 -3.68 17.00
CA LEU A 16 24.82 -2.25 16.93
C LEU A 16 23.99 -1.91 15.69
N ILE A 17 22.98 -2.71 15.37
CA ILE A 17 21.79 -2.19 14.68
C ILE A 17 21.02 -1.37 15.72
N VAL A 18 21.62 -0.26 16.16
CA VAL A 18 20.96 0.80 16.92
C VAL A 18 19.69 1.06 16.15
N SER A 19 18.61 0.58 16.73
CA SER A 19 17.31 0.54 16.08
C SER A 19 16.69 1.92 16.22
N CYS A 20 17.32 2.92 15.58
CA CYS A 20 16.80 4.26 15.48
C CYS A 20 15.48 4.15 14.72
N LYS A 21 14.38 4.34 15.45
CA LYS A 21 13.11 4.67 14.81
C LYS A 21 13.32 5.99 14.08
N LYS A 22 12.78 6.07 12.87
CA LYS A 22 12.75 7.30 12.09
C LYS A 22 11.31 7.52 11.67
N ASN A 23 10.98 8.78 11.41
CA ASN A 23 9.74 9.11 10.75
C ASN A 23 9.89 8.81 9.26
N TYR A 24 9.00 7.98 8.75
CA TYR A 24 8.83 7.68 7.33
C TYR A 24 7.48 8.20 6.88
N THR A 25 7.40 8.69 5.64
CA THR A 25 6.13 9.07 5.03
C THR A 25 5.66 7.90 4.17
N CYS A 26 4.53 7.32 4.52
CA CYS A 26 3.82 6.38 3.67
C CYS A 26 2.84 7.16 2.80
N GLU A 27 3.01 7.07 1.49
CA GLU A 27 2.12 7.68 0.51
C GLU A 27 1.28 6.59 -0.12
N CYS A 28 -0.04 6.71 0.01
CA CYS A 28 -1.03 5.81 -0.56
C CYS A 28 -1.78 6.54 -1.67
N ASN A 29 -1.75 5.98 -2.87
CA ASN A 29 -2.63 6.39 -3.95
C ASN A 29 -3.95 5.64 -3.80
N GLU A 30 -5.02 6.38 -3.54
CA GLU A 30 -6.38 5.87 -3.57
C GLU A 30 -6.93 6.13 -4.97
N THR A 31 -7.31 5.06 -5.66
CA THR A 31 -7.93 5.12 -6.98
C THR A 31 -9.34 4.60 -6.87
N GLU A 32 -10.30 5.46 -7.20
CA GLU A 32 -11.71 5.13 -7.35
C GLU A 32 -12.03 5.05 -8.84
N LYS A 33 -12.67 3.97 -9.25
CA LYS A 33 -13.08 3.75 -10.64
C LYS A 33 -14.50 3.21 -10.69
N ILE A 34 -15.35 3.89 -11.45
CA ILE A 34 -16.69 3.42 -11.81
C ILE A 34 -16.68 3.14 -13.31
N THR A 35 -17.17 1.98 -13.73
CA THR A 35 -17.38 1.70 -15.15
C THR A 35 -18.72 2.27 -15.62
N ASN A 36 -18.83 2.52 -16.92
CA ASN A 36 -20.10 2.90 -17.55
C ASN A 36 -21.24 1.95 -17.14
N VAL A 37 -22.41 2.51 -16.86
CA VAL A 37 -23.63 1.77 -16.55
C VAL A 37 -24.58 1.88 -17.72
N TYR A 38 -25.12 0.74 -18.15
CA TYR A 38 -26.05 0.66 -19.27
C TYR A 38 -27.38 0.04 -18.82
N GLU A 39 -28.47 0.68 -19.23
CA GLU A 39 -29.85 0.22 -19.06
C GLU A 39 -30.48 0.12 -20.44
N ASP A 40 -31.03 -1.05 -20.80
CA ASP A 40 -31.63 -1.33 -22.11
C ASP A 40 -30.75 -0.96 -23.33
N GLY A 41 -29.43 -1.00 -23.15
CA GLY A 41 -28.45 -0.67 -24.20
C GLY A 41 -28.11 0.82 -24.29
N GLU A 42 -28.73 1.68 -23.50
CA GLU A 42 -28.41 3.10 -23.40
C GLU A 42 -27.48 3.39 -22.21
N LEU A 43 -26.55 4.33 -22.40
CA LEU A 43 -25.65 4.78 -21.33
C LEU A 43 -26.43 5.65 -20.35
N VAL A 44 -26.64 5.15 -19.13
CA VAL A 44 -27.32 5.91 -18.06
C VAL A 44 -26.35 6.60 -17.11
N TYR A 45 -25.11 6.12 -17.04
CA TYR A 45 -24.06 6.74 -16.24
C TYR A 45 -22.70 6.57 -16.89
N GLU A 46 -22.02 7.68 -17.15
CA GLU A 46 -20.63 7.67 -17.61
C GLU A 46 -19.69 7.37 -16.43
N GLY A 47 -18.89 6.34 -16.59
CA GLY A 47 -17.89 5.95 -15.62
C GLY A 47 -16.79 7.01 -15.48
N TYR A 48 -16.17 7.06 -14.32
CA TYR A 48 -15.04 7.95 -14.07
C TYR A 48 -13.91 7.21 -13.36
N SER A 49 -12.72 7.81 -13.38
CA SER A 49 -11.57 7.38 -12.59
C SER A 49 -10.98 8.59 -11.89
N ASN A 50 -10.89 8.53 -10.57
CA ASN A 50 -10.24 9.54 -9.76
C ASN A 50 -9.06 8.93 -9.02
N THR A 51 -8.00 9.70 -8.79
CA THR A 51 -6.87 9.30 -7.95
C THR A 51 -6.54 10.41 -6.97
N SER A 52 -6.58 10.07 -5.69
CA SER A 52 -6.19 10.95 -4.59
C SER A 52 -4.92 10.41 -3.93
N ILE A 53 -4.21 11.29 -3.23
CA ILE A 53 -3.00 10.94 -2.48
C ILE A 53 -3.27 11.12 -1.00
N ILE A 54 -3.09 10.04 -0.24
CA ILE A 54 -3.17 10.03 1.22
C ILE A 54 -1.76 9.86 1.77
N THR A 55 -1.40 10.67 2.76
CA THR A 55 -0.10 10.59 3.42
C THR A 55 -0.25 10.19 4.88
N LEU A 56 0.57 9.26 5.33
CA LEU A 56 0.60 8.72 6.68
C LEU A 56 2.02 8.76 7.22
N ASN A 57 2.21 9.38 8.39
CA ASN A 57 3.51 9.43 9.04
C ASN A 57 3.70 8.24 9.98
N ILE A 58 4.78 7.48 9.79
CA ILE A 58 5.07 6.27 10.57
C ILE A 58 6.42 6.43 11.26
N ASN A 59 6.40 6.46 12.60
CA ASN A 59 7.63 6.47 13.41
C ASN A 59 8.01 5.04 13.85
N ASP A 60 8.87 4.38 13.07
CA ASP A 60 9.32 3.03 13.40
C ASP A 60 10.68 2.72 12.74
N LYS A 61 11.16 1.48 12.87
CA LYS A 61 12.28 0.97 12.07
C LYS A 61 11.83 0.81 10.62
N LYS A 62 12.73 1.04 9.66
CA LYS A 62 12.44 0.98 8.21
C LYS A 62 11.59 -0.23 7.81
N LYS A 63 12.04 -1.46 8.12
CA LYS A 63 11.31 -2.70 7.78
C LYS A 63 9.90 -2.77 8.38
N LYS A 64 9.71 -2.26 9.61
CA LYS A 64 8.39 -2.22 10.26
C LYS A 64 7.51 -1.14 9.64
N ALA A 65 8.08 0.01 9.33
CA ALA A 65 7.38 1.06 8.62
C ALA A 65 6.92 0.56 7.23
N GLU A 66 7.79 -0.12 6.48
CA GLU A 66 7.46 -0.69 5.15
C GLU A 66 6.31 -1.69 5.25
N SER A 67 6.37 -2.61 6.23
CA SER A 67 5.30 -3.57 6.47
C SER A 67 3.98 -2.91 6.84
N ARG A 68 4.00 -1.87 7.69
CA ARG A 68 2.79 -1.11 8.06
C ARG A 68 2.24 -0.29 6.90
N CYS A 69 3.11 0.28 6.08
CA CYS A 69 2.70 1.03 4.89
C CYS A 69 2.00 0.11 3.88
N LYS A 70 2.58 -1.07 3.62
CA LYS A 70 1.98 -2.08 2.75
C LYS A 70 0.70 -2.70 3.30
N ALA A 71 0.53 -2.76 4.61
CA ALA A 71 -0.71 -3.24 5.21
C ALA A 71 -1.93 -2.35 4.90
N ASN A 72 -1.70 -1.12 4.43
CA ASN A 72 -2.76 -0.23 3.95
C ASN A 72 -3.09 -0.45 2.45
N GLU A 73 -2.37 -1.33 1.76
CA GLU A 73 -2.74 -1.73 0.40
C GLU A 73 -4.01 -2.59 0.48
N LEU A 74 -5.06 -2.13 -0.19
CA LEU A 74 -6.34 -2.81 -0.29
C LEU A 74 -6.85 -2.63 -1.70
N THR A 75 -7.40 -3.68 -2.31
CA THR A 75 -8.19 -3.53 -3.53
C THR A 75 -9.52 -4.20 -3.30
N THR A 76 -10.58 -3.42 -3.41
CA THR A 76 -11.96 -3.86 -3.27
C THR A 76 -12.68 -3.54 -4.57
N THR A 77 -13.20 -4.58 -5.22
CA THR A 77 -14.11 -4.42 -6.35
C THR A 77 -15.48 -4.89 -5.93
N GLN A 78 -16.46 -3.98 -5.95
CA GLN A 78 -17.86 -4.30 -5.76
C GLN A 78 -18.54 -4.30 -7.12
N LYS A 79 -19.18 -5.42 -7.44
CA LYS A 79 -20.09 -5.50 -8.58
C LYS A 79 -21.47 -5.17 -8.07
N ASN A 80 -22.01 -4.02 -8.46
CA ASN A 80 -23.39 -3.70 -8.13
C ASN A 80 -24.27 -4.20 -9.26
N THR A 81 -25.03 -5.27 -9.04
CA THR A 81 -26.20 -5.58 -9.87
C THR A 81 -27.36 -4.74 -9.35
N PHE A 82 -27.76 -3.71 -10.09
CA PHE A 82 -29.05 -3.07 -9.86
C PHE A 82 -30.14 -4.06 -10.31
N GLY A 83 -31.16 -4.27 -9.46
CA GLY A 83 -32.22 -5.25 -9.75
C GLY A 83 -33.07 -4.82 -10.95
N LEU A 84 -33.58 -5.83 -11.69
CA LEU A 84 -34.45 -5.71 -12.87
C LEU A 84 -33.75 -5.27 -14.17
N GLY A 85 -32.97 -6.16 -14.79
CA GLY A 85 -32.55 -6.03 -16.20
C GLY A 85 -31.37 -5.10 -16.48
N THR A 86 -30.90 -4.34 -15.49
CA THR A 86 -29.75 -3.44 -15.62
C THR A 86 -28.42 -4.16 -15.39
N THR A 87 -27.51 -4.09 -16.36
CA THR A 87 -26.08 -4.39 -16.15
C THR A 87 -25.49 -3.28 -15.31
N GLY A 88 -25.54 -3.45 -13.99
CA GLY A 88 -24.95 -2.49 -13.08
C GLY A 88 -23.42 -2.48 -13.18
N GLY A 89 -22.84 -1.29 -13.03
CA GLY A 89 -21.41 -1.05 -13.24
C GLY A 89 -20.53 -1.69 -12.16
N ASP A 90 -19.28 -1.97 -12.54
CA ASP A 90 -18.24 -2.35 -11.60
C ASP A 90 -17.72 -1.09 -10.90
N TYR A 91 -17.76 -1.11 -9.57
CA TYR A 91 -17.09 -0.13 -8.71
C TYR A 91 -15.79 -0.74 -8.20
N THR A 92 -14.66 -0.07 -8.41
CA THR A 92 -13.36 -0.49 -7.90
C THR A 92 -12.74 0.62 -7.08
N LEU A 93 -12.33 0.27 -5.86
CA LEU A 93 -11.53 1.11 -4.99
C LEU A 93 -10.20 0.39 -4.71
N SER A 94 -9.09 1.02 -5.04
CA SER A 94 -7.75 0.46 -4.82
C SER A 94 -6.82 1.43 -4.13
N PHE A 95 -6.09 0.95 -3.13
CA PHE A 95 -5.05 1.65 -2.41
C PHE A 95 -3.70 1.00 -2.74
N SER A 96 -2.76 1.79 -3.27
CA SER A 96 -1.37 1.38 -3.47
C SER A 96 -0.45 2.27 -2.66
N CYS A 97 0.35 1.68 -1.77
CA CYS A 97 1.07 2.41 -0.73
C CYS A 97 2.58 2.17 -0.83
N LYS A 98 3.36 3.24 -0.74
CA LYS A 98 4.83 3.20 -0.74
C LYS A 98 5.42 4.12 0.32
N ILE A 99 6.51 3.68 0.93
CA ILE A 99 7.32 4.56 1.76
C ILE A 99 8.15 5.50 0.88
N LYS A 100 8.18 6.77 1.29
CA LYS A 100 9.11 7.80 0.85
C LYS A 100 10.20 8.03 1.90
#